data_AF-A0A2D9T4T3-F1
#
_entry.id   AF-A0A2D9T4T3-F1
#
_cell.length_a   1.000
_cell.length_b   1.000
_cell.length_c   1.000
_cell.angle_alpha   90.00
_cell.angle_beta   90.00
_cell.angle_gamma   90.00
#
_symmetry.space_group_name_H-M   'P 1'
#
loop_
_entity.id
_entity.type
_entity.pdbx_description
1 polymer ?
#
loop_
_entity_poly.entity_id
_entity_poly.type
_entity_poly.pdbx_seq_one_letter_code
_entity_poly.pdbx_strand_id
1 'polypeptide(L)'
;MGMLLLEPLYDHFRDTHEAADELTDGLREHLVETATVYAMGGASKRLAGAVARRLGFEHADLDGVQQAPRTVILVAERIRRIGPVDAAIARLLHAGADRIFIVTPLAEAAVAREVDDRADVFVALRRAPRLGMVARWYDQWTMPAEPTIERREPRLTPMVAAV
;
A
#
# COMPACT_ATOMS: atom_id res chain seq x y z
N MET A 1 -16.22 -40.94 -15.90
CA MET A 1 -15.09 -40.36 -15.14
C MET A 1 -15.27 -38.86 -15.13
N GLY A 2 -15.70 -38.30 -14.01
CA GLY A 2 -15.88 -36.85 -13.86
C GLY A 2 -14.54 -36.22 -13.53
N MET A 3 -14.05 -35.36 -14.41
CA MET A 3 -12.86 -34.55 -14.18
C MET A 3 -13.26 -33.46 -13.19
N LEU A 4 -12.90 -33.60 -11.92
CA LEU A 4 -12.91 -32.50 -10.97
C LEU A 4 -11.83 -31.52 -11.43
N LEU A 5 -12.24 -30.47 -12.13
CA LEU A 5 -11.44 -29.26 -12.23
C LEU A 5 -11.31 -28.73 -10.79
N LEU A 6 -10.22 -29.12 -10.12
CA LEU A 6 -9.70 -28.35 -9.00
C LEU A 6 -9.46 -26.95 -9.56
N GLU A 7 -10.40 -26.04 -9.32
CA GLU A 7 -10.10 -24.61 -9.39
C GLU A 7 -8.79 -24.42 -8.61
N PRO A 8 -7.79 -23.68 -9.14
CA PRO A 8 -6.62 -23.38 -8.35
C PRO A 8 -7.11 -22.80 -7.04
N LEU A 9 -6.69 -23.41 -5.92
CA LEU A 9 -6.80 -22.79 -4.60
C LEU A 9 -6.04 -21.47 -4.69
N TYR A 10 -6.70 -20.42 -5.17
CA TYR A 10 -6.29 -19.08 -4.88
C TYR A 10 -6.47 -18.99 -3.36
N ASP A 11 -5.39 -18.80 -2.62
CA ASP A 11 -5.52 -18.42 -1.21
C ASP A 11 -6.08 -17.01 -1.20
N HIS A 12 -7.40 -16.90 -1.08
CA HIS A 12 -8.13 -15.64 -0.93
C HIS A 12 -7.88 -15.08 0.47
N PHE A 13 -7.83 -13.75 0.58
CA PHE A 13 -8.00 -13.07 1.86
C PHE A 13 -9.49 -12.94 2.14
N ARG A 14 -9.93 -13.07 3.39
CA ARG A 14 -11.29 -12.74 3.82
C ARG A 14 -11.59 -11.28 3.51
N ASP A 15 -10.71 -10.36 3.90
CA ASP A 15 -10.88 -8.92 3.72
C ASP A 15 -9.54 -8.16 3.83
N THR A 16 -9.61 -6.83 3.72
CA THR A 16 -8.45 -5.93 3.86
C THR A 16 -7.85 -5.96 5.29
N HIS A 17 -8.62 -6.35 6.31
CA HIS A 17 -8.13 -6.46 7.67
C HIS A 17 -7.22 -7.67 7.84
N GLU A 18 -7.61 -8.84 7.34
CA GLU A 18 -6.78 -10.05 7.38
C GLU A 18 -5.47 -9.83 6.61
N ALA A 19 -5.54 -9.26 5.41
CA ALA A 19 -4.33 -8.91 4.66
C ALA A 19 -3.42 -7.98 5.47
N ALA A 20 -3.97 -7.01 6.20
CA ALA A 20 -3.18 -6.13 7.06
C ALA A 20 -2.59 -6.86 8.28
N ASP A 21 -3.30 -7.84 8.86
CA ASP A 21 -2.80 -8.67 9.96
C ASP A 21 -1.61 -9.51 9.48
N GLU A 22 -1.77 -10.26 8.38
CA GLU A 22 -0.70 -11.08 7.80
C GLU A 22 0.54 -10.25 7.40
N LEU A 23 0.35 -9.06 6.80
CA LEU A 23 1.45 -8.16 6.48
C LEU A 23 2.17 -7.65 7.74
N THR A 24 1.40 -7.37 8.80
CA THR A 24 1.96 -6.88 10.06
C THR A 24 2.82 -7.97 10.71
N ASP A 25 2.34 -9.22 10.70
CA ASP A 25 3.08 -10.33 11.29
C ASP A 25 4.36 -10.62 10.50
N GLY A 26 4.31 -10.61 9.16
CA GLY A 26 5.52 -10.74 8.33
C GLY A 26 6.52 -9.60 8.54
N LEU A 27 6.07 -8.40 8.90
CA LEU A 27 6.95 -7.26 9.19
C LEU A 27 7.62 -7.33 10.57
N ARG A 28 6.93 -7.87 11.58
CA ARG A 28 7.41 -7.92 12.97
C ARG A 28 8.72 -8.69 13.11
N GLU A 29 8.97 -9.66 12.24
CA GLU A 29 10.21 -10.44 12.23
C GLU A 29 11.45 -9.62 11.80
N HIS A 30 11.22 -8.49 11.13
CA HIS A 30 12.29 -7.69 10.52
C HIS A 30 12.42 -6.29 11.12
N LEU A 31 11.39 -5.79 11.81
CA LEU A 31 11.37 -4.46 12.42
C LEU A 31 12.01 -4.48 13.81
N VAL A 32 13.17 -3.83 13.94
CA VAL A 32 13.88 -3.64 15.22
C VAL A 32 13.74 -2.22 15.79
N GLU A 33 13.12 -1.32 15.03
CA GLU A 33 12.97 0.10 15.38
C GLU A 33 11.64 0.67 14.86
N THR A 34 11.29 1.87 15.32
CA THR A 34 10.11 2.61 14.85
C THR A 34 10.28 3.03 13.40
N ALA A 35 9.20 2.93 12.62
CA ALA A 35 9.17 3.37 11.22
C ALA A 35 7.95 4.25 10.93
N THR A 36 7.97 4.96 9.80
CA THR A 36 6.76 5.61 9.26
C THR A 36 6.23 4.83 8.07
N VAL A 37 4.92 4.61 8.07
CA VAL A 37 4.21 3.87 7.02
C VAL A 37 3.70 4.85 5.97
N TYR A 38 3.99 4.56 4.71
CA TYR A 38 3.56 5.34 3.55
C TYR A 38 2.70 4.48 2.62
N ALA A 39 1.58 5.04 2.16
CA ALA A 39 0.75 4.40 1.15
C ALA A 39 1.30 4.64 -0.27
N MET A 40 1.45 3.58 -1.07
CA MET A 40 1.70 3.69 -2.50
C MET A 40 0.40 4.02 -3.24
N GLY A 41 0.04 5.30 -3.23
CA GLY A 41 -1.13 5.85 -3.90
C GLY A 41 -2.45 5.66 -3.15
N GLY A 42 -3.52 6.27 -3.67
CA GLY A 42 -4.82 6.37 -2.99
C GLY A 42 -5.45 5.03 -2.61
N ALA A 43 -5.36 4.02 -3.49
CA ALA A 43 -5.93 2.69 -3.25
C ALA A 43 -5.29 1.97 -2.05
N SER A 44 -4.03 2.28 -1.75
CA SER A 44 -3.27 1.64 -0.67
C SER A 44 -3.50 2.30 0.70
N LYS A 45 -4.14 3.48 0.77
CA LYS A 45 -4.26 4.28 2.01
C LYS A 45 -4.93 3.55 3.17
N ARG A 46 -6.01 2.81 2.89
CA ARG A 46 -6.72 2.05 3.93
C ARG A 46 -5.86 0.93 4.49
N LEU A 47 -5.20 0.18 3.61
CA LEU A 47 -4.30 -0.90 3.99
C LEU A 47 -3.10 -0.34 4.80
N ALA A 48 -2.49 0.73 4.31
CA ALA A 48 -1.37 1.40 4.98
C ALA A 48 -1.73 1.90 6.38
N GLY A 49 -2.86 2.60 6.53
CA GLY A 49 -3.33 3.04 7.84
C GLY A 49 -3.68 1.89 8.78
N ALA A 50 -4.15 0.76 8.24
CA ALA A 50 -4.46 -0.44 9.01
C ALA A 50 -3.21 -1.17 9.49
N VAL A 51 -2.13 -1.22 8.69
CA VAL A 51 -0.81 -1.76 9.06
C VAL A 51 -0.15 -0.84 10.11
N ALA A 52 -0.13 0.47 9.87
CA ALA A 52 0.44 1.45 10.80
C ALA A 52 -0.18 1.36 12.20
N ARG A 53 -1.52 1.28 12.27
CA ARG A 53 -2.24 1.15 13.54
C ARG A 53 -1.84 -0.11 14.32
N ARG A 54 -1.64 -1.24 13.64
CA ARG A 54 -1.28 -2.52 14.27
C ARG A 54 0.16 -2.59 14.73
N LEU A 55 1.06 -1.89 14.03
CA LEU A 55 2.45 -1.72 14.43
C LEU A 55 2.62 -0.62 15.49
N GLY A 56 1.62 0.23 15.71
CA GLY A 56 1.73 1.40 16.58
C GLY A 56 2.61 2.50 15.97
N PHE A 57 2.67 2.59 14.65
CA PHE A 57 3.53 3.49 13.88
C PHE A 57 2.75 4.65 13.26
N GLU A 58 3.47 5.69 12.87
CA GLU A 58 2.89 6.83 12.15
C GLU A 58 2.51 6.43 10.71
N HIS A 59 1.41 6.97 10.21
CA HIS A 59 0.99 6.85 8.81
C HIS A 59 1.00 8.22 8.14
N ALA A 60 1.71 8.33 7.01
CA ALA A 60 1.88 9.57 6.28
C ALA A 60 1.62 9.39 4.78
N ASP A 61 1.30 10.49 4.10
CA ASP A 61 1.13 10.52 2.65
C ASP A 61 2.49 10.64 1.95
N LEU A 62 2.70 9.81 0.93
CA LEU A 62 3.92 9.83 0.12
C LEU A 62 3.99 11.06 -0.80
N ASP A 63 2.84 11.61 -1.17
CA ASP A 63 2.72 12.81 -1.99
C ASP A 63 2.91 14.05 -1.11
N GLY A 64 4.13 14.59 -1.12
CA GLY A 64 4.51 15.76 -0.31
C GLY A 64 5.59 15.49 0.74
N VAL A 65 6.17 14.29 0.77
CA VAL A 65 7.36 13.99 1.57
C VAL A 65 8.49 14.97 1.21
N GLN A 66 8.91 15.75 2.20
CA GLN A 66 10.10 16.62 2.13
C GLN A 66 11.25 16.08 2.96
N GLN A 67 10.94 15.45 4.09
CA GLN A 67 11.89 14.76 4.96
C GLN A 67 11.26 13.45 5.41
N ALA A 68 11.95 12.34 5.15
CA ALA A 68 11.56 11.01 5.59
C ALA A 68 12.35 10.64 6.85
N PRO A 69 11.77 9.79 7.73
CA PRO A 69 12.55 9.20 8.81
C PRO A 69 13.55 8.19 8.24
N ARG A 70 14.46 7.74 9.10
CA ARG A 70 15.49 6.76 8.74
C ARG A 70 14.91 5.47 8.15
N THR A 71 13.84 4.96 8.76
CA THR A 71 13.22 3.68 8.38
C THR A 71 11.77 3.90 7.98
N VAL A 72 11.42 3.42 6.79
CA VAL A 72 10.10 3.63 6.18
C VAL A 72 9.51 2.32 5.69
N ILE A 73 8.18 2.23 5.72
CA ILE A 73 7.42 1.08 5.23
C ILE A 73 6.49 1.55 4.11
N LEU A 74 6.76 1.16 2.87
CA LEU A 74 5.90 1.36 1.72
C LEU A 74 4.86 0.25 1.63
N VAL A 75 3.59 0.60 1.72
CA VAL A 75 2.47 -0.33 1.62
C VAL A 75 1.75 -0.14 0.29
N ALA A 76 1.65 -1.22 -0.49
CA ALA A 76 0.91 -1.25 -1.74
C ALA A 76 -0.22 -2.29 -1.69
N GLU A 77 -1.43 -1.94 -2.14
CA GLU A 77 -2.54 -2.90 -2.30
C GLU A 77 -2.16 -4.03 -3.27
N ARG A 78 -1.41 -3.71 -4.32
CA ARG A 78 -0.82 -4.66 -5.25
C ARG A 78 0.36 -4.06 -6.01
N ILE A 79 1.30 -4.90 -6.44
CA ILE A 79 2.42 -4.51 -7.29
C ILE A 79 2.38 -5.27 -8.62
N ARG A 80 2.15 -4.55 -9.71
CA ARG A 80 2.09 -5.10 -11.08
C ARG A 80 3.23 -4.63 -11.98
N ARG A 81 3.90 -3.55 -11.60
CA ARG A 81 4.94 -2.90 -12.39
C ARG A 81 5.95 -2.32 -11.42
N ILE A 82 7.21 -2.33 -11.82
CA ILE A 82 8.31 -1.86 -10.99
C ILE A 82 8.40 -0.32 -10.98
N GLY A 83 8.05 0.36 -12.07
CA GLY A 83 8.21 1.82 -12.19
C GLY A 83 7.61 2.65 -11.03
N PRO A 84 6.36 2.41 -10.59
CA PRO A 84 5.80 3.10 -9.42
C PRO A 84 6.55 2.82 -8.11
N VAL A 85 7.13 1.63 -7.98
CA VAL A 85 7.96 1.27 -6.81
C VAL A 85 9.28 2.02 -6.86
N ASP A 86 9.96 2.00 -8.01
CA ASP A 86 11.22 2.74 -8.22
C ASP A 86 11.06 4.23 -7.94
N ALA A 87 9.96 4.83 -8.40
CA ALA A 87 9.66 6.24 -8.14
C ALA A 87 9.43 6.53 -6.64
N ALA A 88 8.77 5.61 -5.92
CA ALA A 88 8.53 5.74 -4.49
C ALA A 88 9.83 5.61 -3.67
N ILE A 89 10.64 4.60 -4.00
CA ILE A 89 11.98 4.38 -3.41
C ILE A 89 12.85 5.62 -3.61
N ALA A 90 13.00 6.08 -4.86
CA ALA A 90 13.83 7.23 -5.17
C ALA A 90 13.39 8.50 -4.41
N ARG A 91 12.07 8.71 -4.28
CA ARG A 91 11.52 9.85 -3.52
C ARG A 91 11.89 9.76 -2.03
N LEU A 92 11.74 8.59 -1.41
CA LEU A 92 12.03 8.40 0.01
C LEU A 92 13.54 8.50 0.31
N LEU A 93 14.38 7.91 -0.54
CA LEU A 93 15.83 8.05 -0.44
C LEU A 93 16.26 9.52 -0.58
N HIS A 94 15.68 10.25 -1.54
CA HIS A 94 15.98 11.67 -1.71
C HIS A 94 15.53 12.51 -0.50
N ALA A 95 14.48 12.10 0.20
CA ALA A 95 14.00 12.74 1.41
C ALA A 95 14.76 12.31 2.68
N GLY A 96 15.79 11.45 2.56
CA GLY A 96 16.67 11.06 3.66
C GLY A 96 16.31 9.75 4.36
N ALA A 97 15.47 8.90 3.77
CA ALA A 97 15.30 7.54 4.26
C ALA A 97 16.57 6.71 4.00
N ASP A 98 16.96 5.88 4.97
CA ASP A 98 18.10 4.96 4.88
C ASP A 98 17.64 3.53 4.60
N ARG A 99 16.49 3.12 5.16
CA ARG A 99 15.97 1.75 5.08
C ARG A 99 14.53 1.74 4.61
N ILE A 100 14.26 0.97 3.57
CA ILE A 100 12.96 0.91 2.90
C ILE A 100 12.44 -0.51 2.91
N PHE A 101 11.36 -0.70 3.66
CA PHE A 101 10.57 -1.91 3.69
C PHE A 101 9.44 -1.76 2.67
N ILE A 102 9.19 -2.78 1.86
CA ILE A 102 8.09 -2.78 0.90
C ILE A 102 7.18 -3.95 1.21
N VAL A 103 5.90 -3.68 1.39
CA VAL A 103 4.93 -4.70 1.74
C VAL A 103 3.69 -4.63 0.88
N THR A 104 3.21 -5.79 0.46
CA THR A 104 2.01 -5.91 -0.37
C THR A 104 1.33 -7.26 -0.19
N PRO A 105 -0.01 -7.32 -0.20
CA PRO A 105 -0.70 -8.61 -0.23
C PRO A 105 -0.45 -9.35 -1.54
N LEU A 106 -0.31 -8.62 -2.66
CA LEU A 106 -0.30 -9.17 -4.01
C LEU A 106 0.82 -8.59 -4.87
N ALA A 107 1.68 -9.44 -5.42
CA ALA A 107 2.66 -9.04 -6.44
C ALA A 107 2.64 -9.95 -7.67
N GLU A 108 2.86 -9.37 -8.86
CA GLU A 108 3.19 -10.18 -10.04
C GLU A 108 4.59 -10.79 -9.86
N ALA A 109 4.73 -12.10 -10.08
CA ALA A 109 5.92 -12.86 -9.69
C ALA A 109 7.24 -12.34 -10.32
N ALA A 110 7.18 -11.89 -11.58
CA ALA A 110 8.33 -11.28 -12.24
C ALA A 110 8.77 -9.99 -11.56
N VAL A 111 7.79 -9.14 -11.21
CA VAL A 111 8.04 -7.85 -10.55
C VAL A 111 8.39 -8.02 -9.08
N ALA A 112 7.86 -9.05 -8.41
CA ALA A 112 8.19 -9.38 -7.03
C ALA A 112 9.70 -9.60 -6.84
N ARG A 113 10.36 -10.28 -7.80
CA ARG A 113 11.82 -10.44 -7.80
C ARG A 113 12.55 -9.10 -7.90
N GLU A 114 12.08 -8.25 -8.81
CA GLU A 114 12.65 -6.93 -9.00
C GLU A 114 12.52 -6.05 -7.75
N VAL A 115 11.38 -6.13 -7.04
CA VAL A 115 11.17 -5.38 -5.79
C VAL A 115 12.09 -5.90 -4.68
N ASP A 116 12.24 -7.22 -4.57
CA ASP A 116 13.12 -7.88 -3.59
C ASP A 116 14.57 -7.40 -3.71
N ASP A 117 15.06 -7.22 -4.93
CA ASP A 117 16.42 -6.74 -5.19
C ASP A 117 16.65 -5.26 -4.82
N ARG A 118 15.57 -4.47 -4.65
CA ARG A 118 15.63 -3.00 -4.44
C ARG A 118 15.30 -2.57 -3.01
N ALA A 119 14.48 -3.36 -2.31
CA ALA A 119 14.08 -3.06 -0.94
C ALA A 119 15.08 -3.66 0.06
N ASP A 120 15.21 -3.06 1.24
CA ASP A 120 15.92 -3.72 2.35
C ASP A 120 15.19 -4.99 2.79
N VAL A 121 13.85 -4.93 2.78
CA VAL A 121 12.96 -6.05 3.08
C VAL A 121 11.74 -5.96 2.20
N PHE A 122 11.38 -7.07 1.56
CA PHE A 122 10.16 -7.18 0.78
C PHE A 122 9.25 -8.30 1.28
N VAL A 123 8.05 -7.92 1.73
CA VAL A 123 7.00 -8.86 2.15
C VAL A 123 5.89 -8.87 1.10
N ALA A 124 5.73 -10.00 0.42
CA ALA A 124 4.60 -10.26 -0.47
C ALA A 124 3.88 -11.53 -0.05
N LEU A 125 2.64 -11.40 0.43
CA LEU A 125 1.86 -12.55 0.90
C LEU A 125 1.55 -13.52 -0.23
N ARG A 126 1.25 -13.02 -1.43
CA ARG A 126 1.01 -13.83 -2.62
C ARG A 126 1.76 -13.29 -3.83
N ARG A 127 2.39 -14.19 -4.58
CA ARG A 127 3.09 -13.92 -5.84
C ARG A 127 2.43 -14.72 -6.96
N ALA A 128 1.84 -14.05 -7.94
CA ALA A 128 1.11 -14.69 -9.04
C ALA A 128 1.76 -14.38 -10.39
N PRO A 129 1.74 -15.29 -11.38
CA PRO A 129 2.29 -15.01 -12.72
C PRO A 129 1.67 -13.79 -13.38
N ARG A 130 0.37 -13.55 -13.14
CA ARG A 130 -0.37 -12.35 -13.56
C ARG A 130 -1.43 -12.01 -12.53
N LEU A 131 -1.56 -10.72 -12.20
CA LEU A 131 -2.62 -10.25 -11.32
C LEU A 131 -3.83 -9.77 -12.14
N GLY A 132 -4.99 -10.34 -11.84
CA GLY A 132 -6.28 -9.88 -12.34
C GLY A 132 -6.84 -8.69 -11.54
N MET A 133 -8.17 -8.60 -11.44
CA MET A 133 -8.83 -7.64 -10.57
C MET A 133 -8.52 -7.94 -9.10
N VAL A 134 -8.22 -6.92 -8.28
CA VAL A 134 -7.88 -7.11 -6.84
C VAL A 134 -9.00 -7.83 -6.12
N ALA A 135 -10.25 -7.44 -6.35
CA ALA A 135 -11.42 -8.05 -5.72
C ALA A 135 -11.53 -9.57 -5.89
N ARG A 136 -10.85 -10.19 -6.88
CA ARG A 136 -10.82 -11.65 -7.02
C ARG A 136 -9.92 -12.35 -6.00
N TRP A 137 -9.14 -11.61 -5.23
CA TRP A 137 -8.25 -12.14 -4.20
C TRP A 137 -8.79 -11.90 -2.79
N TYR A 138 -10.00 -11.36 -2.70
CA TYR A 138 -10.66 -11.01 -1.45
C TYR A 138 -12.10 -11.54 -1.44
N ASP A 139 -12.50 -12.28 -0.42
CA ASP A 139 -13.89 -12.73 -0.26
C ASP A 139 -14.83 -11.55 -0.02
N GLN A 140 -14.37 -10.58 0.77
CA GLN A 140 -15.07 -9.34 1.09
C GLN A 140 -14.17 -8.14 0.78
N TRP A 141 -14.11 -7.78 -0.50
CA TRP A 141 -13.41 -6.57 -0.91
C TRP A 141 -14.27 -5.34 -0.66
N THR A 142 -13.86 -4.49 0.29
CA THR A 142 -14.43 -3.16 0.45
C THR A 142 -13.65 -2.16 -0.40
N MET A 143 -14.26 -1.69 -1.49
CA MET A 143 -13.72 -0.63 -2.32
C MET A 143 -13.31 0.55 -1.41
N PRO A 144 -12.12 1.16 -1.58
CA PRO A 144 -11.80 2.38 -0.87
C PRO A 144 -12.85 3.41 -1.26
N ALA A 145 -13.70 3.83 -0.31
CA ALA A 145 -14.64 4.91 -0.55
C ALA A 145 -13.83 6.09 -1.07
N GLU A 146 -14.23 6.65 -2.21
CA GLU A 146 -13.62 7.87 -2.72
C GLU A 146 -13.58 8.89 -1.57
N PRO A 147 -12.47 9.64 -1.40
CA PRO A 147 -12.51 10.77 -0.51
C PRO A 147 -13.68 11.64 -0.97
N THR A 148 -14.66 11.86 -0.10
CA THR A 148 -15.69 12.86 -0.33
C THR A 148 -14.96 14.19 -0.46
N ILE A 149 -14.72 14.61 -1.70
CA ILE A 149 -14.29 15.97 -1.96
C ILE A 149 -15.48 16.82 -1.58
N GLU A 150 -15.47 17.35 -0.36
CA GLU A 150 -16.34 18.47 -0.02
C GLU A 150 -16.03 19.58 -1.03
N ARG A 151 -16.88 19.70 -2.05
CA ARG A 151 -16.89 20.88 -2.91
C ARG A 151 -17.20 22.04 -1.98
N ARG A 152 -16.17 22.73 -1.50
CA ARG A 152 -16.34 24.06 -0.92
C ARG A 152 -16.94 24.92 -2.02
N GLU A 153 -18.23 25.19 -1.92
CA GLU A 153 -18.87 26.18 -2.77
C GLU A 153 -18.07 27.48 -2.65
N PRO A 154 -17.70 28.13 -3.77
CA PRO A 154 -17.06 29.42 -3.70
C PRO A 154 -18.03 30.37 -2.98
N ARG A 155 -17.67 30.81 -1.77
CA ARG A 155 -18.36 31.89 -1.09
C ARG A 155 -18.22 33.11 -1.99
N LEU A 156 -19.28 33.45 -2.71
CA LEU A 156 -19.41 34.74 -3.38
C LEU A 156 -19.42 35.80 -2.28
N THR A 157 -18.29 36.46 -2.07
CA THR A 157 -18.23 37.66 -1.25
C THR A 157 -19.13 38.70 -1.91
N PRO A 158 -20.18 39.22 -1.24
CA PRO A 158 -20.96 40.30 -1.81
C PRO A 158 -20.06 41.54 -1.94
N MET A 159 -19.89 42.03 -3.17
CA MET A 159 -19.34 43.36 -3.43
C MET A 159 -20.25 44.39 -2.76
N VAL A 160 -19.76 45.02 -1.71
CA VAL A 160 -20.35 46.26 -1.19
C VAL A 160 -20.06 47.33 -2.23
N ALA A 161 -21.09 47.78 -2.94
CA ALA A 161 -21.01 49.00 -3.74
C ALA A 161 -20.81 50.18 -2.78
N ALA A 162 -19.64 50.82 -2.83
CA ALA A 162 -19.42 52.10 -2.20
C ALA A 162 -20.21 53.16 -2.98
N VAL A 163 -21.07 53.89 -2.28
CA VAL A 163 -21.69 55.16 -2.70
C VAL A 163 -20.91 56.29 -2.06
#